data_AF-A0A9D5PY89-F1
#
_entry.id   AF-A0A9D5PY89-F1
#
_cell.length_a   1.000
_cell.length_b   1.000
_cell.length_c   1.000
_cell.angle_alpha   90.00
_cell.angle_beta   90.00
_cell.angle_gamma   90.00
#
_symmetry.space_group_name_H-M   'P 1'
#
loop_
_entity.id
_entity.type
_entity.pdbx_description
1 polymer ?
#
loop_
_entity_poly.entity_id
_entity_poly.type
_entity_poly.pdbx_seq_one_letter_code
_entity_poly.pdbx_strand_id
1 'polypeptide(L)'
;MKLSCKVIEDLMPIMHDGVCSEESRALVEEHLAECEDCRKLYEAMDEEIRMKPQEDEMRPLSKILAKWAKMRRKALIKGTIITILVVAVLIGLYAFASQARIFPVDMDDMQITELSQLESGVVMFHLYITDNAPLYRLSFERENGVMYLVPKRALLDYWPRYLNTQYKMLNDRYYYLNIAGMTEESQDFDIRVGEEISEVRVGTKSESILIWERGMEYPPASEEMERRYENGWR
;
A
#
# COMPACT_ATOMS: atom_id res chain seq x y z
N MET A 1 -44.26 -6.13 -73.21
CA MET A 1 -44.63 -7.52 -72.88
C MET A 1 -45.38 -7.44 -71.57
N LYS A 2 -46.66 -7.84 -71.48
CA LYS A 2 -47.39 -7.72 -70.21
C LYS A 2 -46.97 -8.86 -69.29
N LEU A 3 -46.41 -8.54 -68.12
CA LEU A 3 -46.09 -9.53 -67.08
C LEU A 3 -47.40 -10.14 -66.54
N SER A 4 -47.37 -11.42 -66.18
CA SER A 4 -48.51 -12.10 -65.56
C SER A 4 -48.65 -11.69 -64.10
N CYS A 5 -49.88 -11.65 -63.56
CA CYS A 5 -50.16 -11.31 -62.17
C CYS A 5 -49.27 -12.07 -61.17
N LYS A 6 -49.03 -13.38 -61.37
CA LYS A 6 -48.15 -14.18 -60.50
C LYS A 6 -46.73 -13.63 -60.37
N VAL A 7 -46.16 -13.16 -61.49
CA VAL A 7 -44.82 -12.56 -61.48
C VAL A 7 -44.84 -11.22 -60.75
N ILE A 8 -45.95 -10.48 -60.83
CA ILE A 8 -46.13 -9.21 -60.13
C ILE A 8 -46.29 -9.43 -58.62
N GLU A 9 -47.06 -10.45 -58.22
CA GLU A 9 -47.20 -10.89 -56.82
C GLU A 9 -45.84 -11.29 -56.23
N ASP A 10 -45.01 -12.03 -56.97
CA ASP A 10 -43.66 -12.41 -56.55
C ASP A 10 -42.72 -11.19 -56.42
N LEU A 11 -42.94 -10.14 -57.21
CA LEU A 11 -42.11 -8.92 -57.23
C LEU A 11 -42.59 -7.83 -56.26
N MET A 12 -43.86 -7.85 -55.82
CA MET A 12 -44.42 -6.85 -54.90
C MET A 12 -43.63 -6.68 -53.60
N PRO A 13 -43.18 -7.75 -52.90
CA PRO A 13 -42.40 -7.60 -51.67
C PRO A 13 -41.07 -6.88 -51.91
N ILE A 14 -40.38 -7.26 -52.99
CA ILE A 14 -39.07 -6.70 -53.36
C ILE A 14 -39.20 -5.24 -53.82
N MET A 15 -40.33 -4.90 -54.45
CA MET A 15 -40.68 -3.54 -54.82
C MET A 15 -40.97 -2.66 -53.59
N HIS A 16 -41.73 -3.20 -52.62
CA HIS A 16 -42.04 -2.52 -51.35
C HIS A 16 -40.79 -2.30 -50.48
N ASP A 17 -39.87 -3.26 -50.44
CA ASP A 17 -38.57 -3.17 -49.77
C ASP A 17 -37.60 -2.16 -50.43
N GLY A 18 -37.95 -1.62 -51.60
CA GLY A 18 -37.16 -0.58 -52.29
C GLY A 18 -35.86 -1.06 -52.95
N VAL A 19 -35.60 -2.38 -52.95
CA VAL A 19 -34.36 -2.99 -53.44
C VAL A 19 -34.41 -3.40 -54.92
N CYS A 20 -35.54 -3.21 -55.60
CA CYS A 20 -35.66 -3.48 -57.03
C CYS A 20 -34.98 -2.40 -57.90
N SER A 21 -34.55 -2.80 -59.11
CA SER A 21 -34.06 -1.86 -60.12
C SER A 21 -35.18 -0.96 -60.65
N GLU A 22 -34.85 0.23 -61.15
CA GLU A 22 -35.83 1.17 -61.73
C GLU A 22 -36.64 0.53 -62.87
N GLU A 23 -36.00 -0.31 -63.68
CA GLU A 23 -36.65 -1.04 -64.78
C GLU A 23 -37.71 -2.03 -64.25
N SER A 24 -37.38 -2.77 -63.18
CA SER A 24 -38.32 -3.71 -62.56
C SER A 24 -39.47 -2.98 -61.86
N ARG A 25 -39.19 -1.81 -61.28
CA ARG A 25 -40.20 -0.95 -60.63
C ARG A 25 -41.22 -0.43 -61.63
N ALA A 26 -40.76 0.11 -62.76
CA ALA A 26 -41.64 0.63 -63.80
C ALA A 26 -42.59 -0.44 -64.35
N LEU A 27 -42.11 -1.67 -64.52
CA LEU A 27 -42.93 -2.80 -64.99
C LEU A 27 -44.02 -3.22 -64.00
N VAL A 28 -43.72 -3.16 -62.70
CA VAL A 28 -44.70 -3.47 -61.65
C VAL A 28 -45.74 -2.35 -61.53
N GLU A 29 -45.32 -1.09 -61.57
CA GLU A 29 -46.22 0.07 -61.53
C GLU A 29 -47.17 0.12 -62.74
N GLU A 30 -46.67 -0.18 -63.94
CA GLU A 30 -47.49 -0.27 -65.16
C GLU A 30 -48.57 -1.34 -65.01
N HIS A 31 -48.23 -2.50 -64.43
CA HIS A 31 -49.20 -3.57 -64.20
C HIS A 31 -50.24 -3.22 -63.12
N LEU A 32 -49.83 -2.58 -62.02
CA LEU A 32 -50.74 -2.13 -60.95
C LEU A 32 -51.71 -1.05 -61.44
N ALA A 33 -51.33 -0.26 -62.45
CA ALA A 33 -52.22 0.71 -63.09
C ALA A 33 -53.36 0.03 -63.89
N GLU A 34 -53.08 -1.14 -64.50
CA GLU A 34 -54.02 -1.87 -65.35
C GLU A 34 -54.79 -3.01 -64.64
N CYS A 35 -54.29 -3.54 -63.53
CA CYS A 35 -54.87 -4.68 -62.81
C CYS A 35 -55.36 -4.30 -61.40
N GLU A 36 -56.68 -4.35 -61.19
CA GLU A 36 -57.31 -4.02 -59.90
C GLU A 36 -57.01 -5.06 -58.80
N ASP A 37 -56.92 -6.35 -59.16
CA ASP A 37 -56.67 -7.44 -58.21
C ASP A 37 -55.27 -7.33 -57.60
N CYS A 38 -54.26 -7.05 -58.44
CA CYS A 38 -52.88 -6.84 -57.97
C CYS A 38 -52.76 -5.57 -57.11
N ARG A 39 -53.55 -4.53 -57.40
CA ARG A 39 -53.58 -3.30 -56.60
C ARG A 39 -54.14 -3.53 -55.20
N LYS A 40 -55.25 -4.25 -55.09
CA LYS A 40 -55.85 -4.60 -53.78
C LYS A 40 -54.91 -5.46 -52.96
N LEU A 41 -54.20 -6.39 -53.59
CA LEU A 41 -53.20 -7.21 -52.90
C LEU A 41 -52.05 -6.36 -52.35
N TYR A 42 -51.54 -5.42 -53.16
CA TYR A 42 -50.48 -4.50 -52.75
C TYR A 42 -50.91 -3.59 -51.59
N GLU A 43 -52.13 -3.06 -51.62
CA GLU A 43 -52.69 -2.24 -50.54
C GLU A 43 -52.87 -3.04 -49.24
N ALA A 44 -53.34 -4.29 -49.33
CA ALA A 44 -53.47 -5.19 -48.18
C ALA A 44 -52.11 -5.50 -47.53
N MET A 45 -51.05 -5.65 -48.33
CA MET A 45 -49.68 -5.83 -47.83
C MET A 45 -49.17 -4.60 -47.08
N ASP A 46 -49.44 -3.39 -47.57
CA ASP A 46 -49.05 -2.15 -46.89
C ASP A 46 -49.81 -1.96 -45.56
N GLU A 47 -51.07 -2.38 -45.50
CA GLU A 47 -51.90 -2.31 -44.29
C GLU A 47 -51.44 -3.32 -43.21
N GLU A 48 -51.10 -4.55 -43.60
CA GLU A 48 -50.60 -5.58 -42.67
C GLU A 48 -49.26 -5.19 -42.03
N ILE A 49 -48.39 -4.50 -42.78
CA ILE A 49 -47.08 -4.04 -42.28
C ILE A 49 -47.26 -2.82 -41.36
N ARG A 50 -48.13 -1.86 -41.70
CA ARG A 50 -48.44 -0.71 -40.83
C ARG A 50 -49.03 -1.11 -39.49
N MET A 51 -49.77 -2.23 -39.44
CA MET A 51 -50.36 -2.75 -38.20
C MET A 51 -49.36 -3.47 -37.29
N LYS A 52 -48.14 -3.80 -37.75
CA LYS A 52 -47.08 -4.34 -36.88
C LYS A 52 -46.24 -3.18 -36.31
N PRO A 53 -46.34 -2.88 -35.00
CA PRO A 53 -45.52 -1.84 -34.41
C PRO A 53 -44.06 -2.28 -34.43
N GLN A 54 -43.21 -1.51 -35.12
CA GLN A 54 -41.74 -1.63 -35.11
C GLN A 54 -41.12 -1.47 -33.70
N GLU A 55 -41.92 -1.20 -32.66
CA GLU A 55 -41.49 -0.95 -31.28
C GLU A 55 -41.04 -2.21 -30.50
N ASP A 56 -41.33 -3.42 -30.96
CA ASP A 56 -41.12 -4.62 -30.15
C ASP A 56 -39.67 -5.17 -30.19
N GLU A 57 -38.85 -4.75 -31.17
CA GLU A 57 -37.47 -5.23 -31.30
C GLU A 57 -36.44 -4.47 -30.42
N MET A 58 -36.71 -3.21 -30.04
CA MET A 58 -35.78 -2.41 -29.22
C MET A 58 -35.94 -2.58 -27.70
N ARG A 59 -37.11 -3.02 -27.22
CA ARG A 59 -37.40 -3.27 -25.80
C ARG A 59 -36.61 -4.45 -25.18
N PRO A 60 -36.36 -5.58 -25.88
CA PRO A 60 -35.54 -6.65 -25.35
C PRO A 60 -34.06 -6.24 -25.18
N LEU A 61 -33.51 -5.51 -26.15
CA LEU A 61 -32.09 -5.12 -26.16
C LEU A 61 -31.74 -4.15 -25.02
N SER A 62 -32.56 -3.13 -24.79
CA SER A 62 -32.36 -2.16 -23.70
C SER A 62 -32.39 -2.82 -22.31
N LYS A 63 -33.27 -3.82 -22.10
CA LYS A 63 -33.32 -4.61 -20.86
C LYS A 63 -32.08 -5.49 -20.66
N ILE A 64 -31.54 -6.07 -21.74
CA ILE A 64 -30.32 -6.88 -21.70
C ILE A 64 -29.11 -5.99 -21.37
N LEU A 65 -28.97 -4.84 -22.04
CA LEU A 65 -27.90 -3.87 -21.79
C LEU A 65 -27.94 -3.33 -20.36
N ALA A 66 -29.13 -2.99 -19.84
CA ALA A 66 -29.29 -2.53 -18.46
C ALA A 66 -28.93 -3.63 -17.44
N LYS A 67 -29.32 -4.89 -17.69
CA LYS A 67 -28.91 -6.04 -16.85
C LYS A 67 -27.39 -6.24 -16.88
N TRP A 68 -26.77 -6.14 -18.06
CA TRP A 68 -25.33 -6.23 -18.23
C TRP A 68 -24.57 -5.12 -17.51
N ALA A 69 -25.02 -3.87 -17.64
CA ALA A 69 -24.44 -2.73 -16.92
C ALA A 69 -24.55 -2.90 -15.40
N LYS A 70 -25.70 -3.37 -14.91
CA LYS A 70 -25.91 -3.66 -13.47
C LYS A 70 -25.00 -4.79 -12.97
N MET A 71 -24.80 -5.83 -13.79
CA MET A 71 -23.92 -6.95 -13.47
C MET A 71 -22.45 -6.51 -13.45
N ARG A 72 -22.00 -5.75 -14.46
CA ARG A 72 -20.66 -5.14 -14.48
C ARG A 72 -20.42 -4.22 -13.29
N ARG A 73 -21.39 -3.36 -12.94
CA ARG A 73 -21.29 -2.48 -11.77
C ARG A 73 -21.16 -3.26 -10.47
N LYS A 74 -21.93 -4.34 -10.31
CA LYS A 74 -21.80 -5.25 -9.15
C LYS A 74 -20.44 -5.95 -9.11
N ALA A 75 -19.94 -6.40 -10.26
CA ALA A 75 -18.63 -7.04 -10.36
C ALA A 75 -17.50 -6.06 -10.03
N LEU A 76 -17.57 -4.81 -10.53
CA LEU A 76 -16.63 -3.75 -10.19
C LEU A 76 -16.63 -3.43 -8.71
N ILE A 77 -17.81 -3.21 -8.10
CA ILE A 77 -17.91 -2.94 -6.65
C ILE A 77 -17.31 -4.08 -5.83
N LYS A 78 -17.64 -5.33 -6.16
CA LYS A 78 -17.05 -6.51 -5.49
C LYS A 78 -15.52 -6.55 -5.65
N GLY A 79 -15.02 -6.29 -6.86
CA GLY A 79 -13.59 -6.21 -7.15
C GLY A 79 -12.90 -5.14 -6.32
N THR A 80 -13.45 -3.92 -6.30
CA THR A 80 -12.92 -2.81 -5.50
C THR A 80 -12.88 -3.14 -4.01
N ILE A 81 -13.93 -3.76 -3.47
CA ILE A 81 -13.96 -4.17 -2.05
C ILE A 81 -12.84 -5.19 -1.77
N ILE A 82 -12.67 -6.20 -2.63
CA ILE A 82 -11.61 -7.21 -2.47
C ILE A 82 -10.24 -6.53 -2.53
N THR A 83 -10.00 -5.63 -3.49
CA THR A 83 -8.73 -4.91 -3.60
C THR A 83 -8.45 -4.08 -2.36
N ILE A 84 -9.43 -3.34 -1.85
CA ILE A 84 -9.28 -2.55 -0.62
C ILE A 84 -8.93 -3.46 0.56
N LEU A 85 -9.61 -4.61 0.70
CA LEU A 85 -9.32 -5.57 1.77
C LEU A 85 -7.89 -6.14 1.67
N VAL A 86 -7.45 -6.51 0.47
CA VAL A 86 -6.08 -7.00 0.24
C VAL A 86 -5.06 -5.93 0.59
N VAL A 87 -5.25 -4.70 0.14
CA VAL A 87 -4.35 -3.57 0.47
C VAL A 87 -4.34 -3.30 1.97
N ALA A 88 -5.49 -3.33 2.64
CA ALA A 88 -5.57 -3.14 4.09
C ALA A 88 -4.82 -4.25 4.85
N VAL A 89 -4.94 -5.51 4.41
CA VAL A 89 -4.19 -6.64 5.00
C VAL A 89 -2.69 -6.46 4.79
N LEU A 90 -2.24 -6.07 3.59
CA LEU A 90 -0.82 -5.82 3.31
C LEU A 90 -0.25 -4.69 4.17
N ILE A 91 -0.99 -3.59 4.33
CA ILE A 91 -0.60 -2.48 5.22
C ILE A 91 -0.55 -2.95 6.68
N GLY A 92 -1.54 -3.75 7.12
CA GLY A 92 -1.57 -4.32 8.47
C GLY A 92 -0.39 -5.25 8.74
N LEU A 93 -0.06 -6.14 7.79
CA LEU A 93 1.11 -7.03 7.89
C LEU A 93 2.41 -6.23 7.93
N TYR A 94 2.54 -5.19 7.11
CA TYR A 94 3.71 -4.31 7.11
C TYR A 94 3.87 -3.58 8.45
N ALA A 95 2.79 -3.00 8.99
CA ALA A 95 2.81 -2.32 10.28
C ALA A 95 3.07 -3.30 11.44
N PHE A 96 2.54 -4.52 11.37
CA PHE A 96 2.83 -5.57 12.34
C PHE A 96 4.30 -5.99 12.28
N ALA A 97 4.85 -6.20 11.08
CA ALA A 97 6.23 -6.61 10.88
C ALA A 97 7.23 -5.52 11.33
N SER A 98 6.86 -4.24 11.23
CA SER A 98 7.67 -3.14 11.75
C SER A 98 7.61 -3.00 13.28
N GLN A 99 6.50 -3.42 13.91
CA GLN A 99 6.36 -3.44 15.37
C GLN A 99 6.87 -4.74 16.01
N ALA A 100 6.89 -5.85 15.26
CA ALA A 100 7.39 -7.14 15.71
C ALA A 100 8.88 -7.02 15.99
N ARG A 101 9.23 -7.02 17.29
CA ARG A 101 10.57 -6.97 17.89
C ARG A 101 11.73 -7.22 16.90
N ILE A 102 12.07 -6.11 16.27
CA ILE A 102 13.27 -5.75 15.52
C ILE A 102 14.48 -6.52 16.07
N PHE A 103 15.21 -7.24 15.21
CA PHE A 103 16.21 -8.24 15.61
C PHE A 103 17.33 -7.59 16.44
N PRO A 104 17.75 -8.20 17.56
CA PRO A 104 18.90 -7.72 18.31
C PRO A 104 20.15 -7.81 17.43
N VAL A 105 21.08 -6.88 17.62
CA VAL A 105 22.43 -6.98 17.05
C VAL A 105 23.18 -8.11 17.76
N ASP A 106 23.88 -8.94 16.99
CA ASP A 106 24.70 -10.01 17.53
C ASP A 106 25.88 -9.43 18.33
N MET A 107 26.25 -10.11 19.42
CA MET A 107 27.30 -9.63 20.33
C MET A 107 28.67 -9.50 19.67
N ASP A 108 28.97 -10.36 18.69
CA ASP A 108 30.22 -10.32 17.93
C ASP A 108 30.38 -9.03 17.11
N ASP A 109 29.27 -8.36 16.78
CA ASP A 109 29.25 -7.11 16.03
C ASP A 109 29.30 -5.87 16.94
N MET A 110 29.30 -6.03 18.27
CA MET A 110 29.24 -4.93 19.24
C MET A 110 30.55 -4.75 19.99
N GLN A 111 31.02 -3.51 20.07
CA GLN A 111 32.23 -3.15 20.81
C GLN A 111 31.97 -1.97 21.72
N ILE A 112 32.39 -2.10 22.97
CA ILE A 112 32.49 -0.98 23.91
C ILE A 112 33.94 -0.53 23.91
N THR A 113 34.22 0.60 23.25
CA THR A 113 35.61 1.05 23.08
C THR A 113 36.07 1.94 24.21
N GLU A 114 35.15 2.65 24.86
CA GLU A 114 35.44 3.59 25.94
C GLU A 114 34.33 3.53 27.00
N LEU A 115 34.74 3.66 28.26
CA LEU A 115 33.86 3.68 29.43
C LEU A 115 34.51 4.58 30.50
N SER A 116 33.79 5.61 30.93
CA SER A 116 34.29 6.58 31.91
C SER A 116 33.15 7.25 32.68
N GLN A 117 33.47 7.87 33.81
CA GLN A 117 32.53 8.66 34.60
C GLN A 117 32.91 10.14 34.60
N LEU A 118 31.92 10.98 34.33
CA LEU A 118 32.05 12.43 34.34
C LEU A 118 32.08 12.97 35.78
N GLU A 119 32.58 14.19 35.99
CA GLU A 119 32.57 14.87 37.30
C GLU A 119 31.15 15.02 37.88
N SER A 120 30.15 15.16 37.01
CA SER A 120 28.72 15.17 37.36
C SER A 120 28.18 13.82 37.88
N GLY A 121 28.97 12.75 37.80
CA GLY A 121 28.58 11.39 38.18
C GLY A 121 27.90 10.58 37.07
N VAL A 122 27.66 11.18 35.90
CA VAL A 122 27.11 10.51 34.72
C VAL A 122 28.15 9.52 34.14
N VAL A 123 27.70 8.30 33.84
CA VAL A 123 28.56 7.26 33.25
C VAL A 123 28.41 7.28 31.75
N MET A 124 29.50 7.55 31.04
CA MET A 124 29.55 7.60 29.59
C MET A 124 30.19 6.34 29.03
N PHE A 125 29.61 5.77 27.98
CA PHE A 125 30.21 4.68 27.24
C PHE A 125 30.07 4.87 25.73
N HIS A 126 31.07 4.42 24.99
CA HIS A 126 31.05 4.43 23.54
C HIS A 126 30.64 3.06 23.01
N LEU A 127 29.59 3.01 22.18
CA LEU A 127 29.15 1.81 21.49
C LEU A 127 29.47 1.92 20.00
N TYR A 128 30.23 0.95 19.50
CA TYR A 128 30.57 0.78 18.10
C TYR A 128 30.03 -0.53 17.55
N ILE A 129 29.31 -0.48 16.42
CA ILE A 129 28.76 -1.63 15.69
C ILE A 129 29.56 -1.83 14.41
N THR A 130 30.24 -2.96 14.29
CA THR A 130 31.30 -3.18 13.29
C THR A 130 30.81 -3.55 11.90
N ASP A 131 29.62 -4.15 11.79
CA ASP A 131 29.16 -4.76 10.54
C ASP A 131 28.58 -3.76 9.53
N ASN A 132 28.62 -2.47 9.84
CA ASN A 132 28.10 -1.37 9.01
C ASN A 132 26.61 -1.46 8.64
N ALA A 133 25.85 -2.40 9.20
CA ALA A 133 24.40 -2.47 9.02
C ALA A 133 23.72 -1.39 9.85
N PRO A 134 22.68 -0.70 9.35
CA PRO A 134 22.09 0.43 10.07
C PRO A 134 21.40 -0.03 11.37
N LEU A 135 21.74 0.62 12.48
CA LEU A 135 20.97 0.46 13.72
C LEU A 135 19.66 1.24 13.62
N TYR A 136 18.52 0.58 13.83
CA TYR A 136 17.22 1.23 13.79
C TYR A 136 16.93 1.98 15.09
N ARG A 137 17.15 1.34 16.24
CA ARG A 137 16.98 1.97 17.56
C ARG A 137 17.75 1.23 18.65
N LEU A 138 17.99 1.93 19.75
CA LEU A 138 18.28 1.32 21.05
C LEU A 138 16.96 1.10 21.81
N SER A 139 16.70 -0.14 22.22
CA SER A 139 15.54 -0.54 23.01
C SER A 139 15.93 -0.72 24.47
N PHE A 140 15.03 -0.36 25.39
CA PHE A 140 15.25 -0.48 26.83
C PHE A 140 14.36 -1.59 27.36
N GLU A 141 14.97 -2.67 27.84
CA GLU A 141 14.26 -3.78 28.47
C GLU A 141 14.68 -3.84 29.94
N ARG A 142 13.73 -4.08 30.85
CA ARG A 142 14.00 -4.12 32.29
C ARG A 142 13.56 -5.45 32.87
N GLU A 143 14.40 -6.06 33.69
CA GLU A 143 14.08 -7.30 34.38
C GLU A 143 14.91 -7.42 35.66
N ASN A 144 14.25 -7.69 36.80
CA ASN A 144 14.87 -7.97 38.09
C ASN A 144 15.95 -6.94 38.53
N GLY A 145 15.74 -5.66 38.28
CA GLY A 145 16.70 -4.60 38.61
C GLY A 145 17.84 -4.42 37.60
N VAL A 146 17.85 -5.19 36.51
CA VAL A 146 18.78 -5.05 35.39
C VAL A 146 18.11 -4.31 34.25
N MET A 147 18.78 -3.29 33.70
CA MET A 147 18.38 -2.60 32.48
C MET A 147 19.25 -3.08 31.30
N TYR A 148 18.60 -3.65 30.29
CA TYR A 148 19.23 -4.06 29.04
C TYR A 148 19.01 -3.00 27.97
N LEU A 149 20.11 -2.46 27.46
CA LEU A 149 20.20 -1.61 26.30
C LEU A 149 20.38 -2.51 25.08
N VAL A 150 19.31 -2.78 24.36
CA VAL A 150 19.30 -3.74 23.24
C VAL A 150 19.34 -2.98 21.92
N PRO A 151 20.46 -2.97 21.18
CA PRO A 151 20.50 -2.41 19.84
C PRO A 151 19.68 -3.31 18.91
N LYS A 152 18.74 -2.73 18.15
CA LYS A 152 17.82 -3.48 17.28
C LYS A 152 17.89 -3.01 15.83
N ARG A 153 17.87 -3.96 14.88
CA ARG A 153 17.87 -3.75 13.41
C ARG A 153 16.51 -3.94 12.73
N ALA A 154 16.16 -3.03 11.83
CA ALA A 154 14.91 -3.11 11.08
C ALA A 154 14.82 -4.39 10.24
N LEU A 155 13.62 -4.95 10.08
CA LEU A 155 13.37 -6.11 9.21
C LEU A 155 13.56 -5.78 7.72
N LEU A 156 13.31 -4.53 7.32
CA LEU A 156 13.40 -4.06 5.94
C LEU A 156 14.32 -2.84 5.87
N ASP A 157 15.45 -2.98 5.18
CA ASP A 157 16.42 -1.91 4.91
C ASP A 157 15.96 -0.98 3.77
N TYR A 158 14.75 -0.40 3.89
CA TYR A 158 14.18 0.44 2.82
C TYR A 158 14.42 1.96 3.01
N TRP A 159 15.25 2.37 3.99
CA TRP A 159 15.55 3.79 4.11
C TRP A 159 16.47 4.25 2.98
N PRO A 160 16.09 5.30 2.22
CA PRO A 160 16.93 5.83 1.17
C PRO A 160 18.30 6.24 1.71
N ARG A 161 19.35 5.87 1.00
CA ARG A 161 20.78 6.07 1.35
C ARG A 161 21.17 7.53 1.67
N TYR A 162 20.31 8.51 1.38
CA TYR A 162 20.49 9.93 1.70
C TYR A 162 19.94 10.35 3.09
N LEU A 163 19.17 9.50 3.78
CA LEU A 163 18.80 9.66 5.19
C LEU A 163 19.78 8.92 6.13
N ASN A 164 20.80 8.24 5.58
CA ASN A 164 21.75 7.40 6.32
C ASN A 164 22.67 8.16 7.27
N THR A 165 22.81 9.48 7.18
CA THR A 165 23.70 10.23 8.09
C THR A 165 23.26 10.07 9.54
N GLN A 166 21.94 10.10 9.81
CA GLN A 166 21.40 10.02 11.16
C GLN A 166 21.43 8.59 11.76
N TYR A 167 21.37 7.56 10.91
CA TYR A 167 21.39 6.16 11.35
C TYR A 167 22.80 5.57 11.38
N LYS A 168 23.72 6.05 10.53
CA LYS A 168 25.17 5.79 10.71
C LYS A 168 25.66 6.31 12.06
N MET A 169 25.12 7.44 12.53
CA MET A 169 25.44 8.02 13.84
C MET A 169 24.97 7.16 15.03
N LEU A 170 24.13 6.13 14.82
CA LEU A 170 23.72 5.23 15.89
C LEU A 170 24.64 4.01 16.04
N ASN A 171 25.39 3.66 15.00
CA ASN A 171 26.38 2.56 15.04
C ASN A 171 27.69 2.97 15.72
N ASP A 172 27.92 4.27 15.93
CA ASP A 172 29.18 4.82 16.39
C ASP A 172 28.86 6.05 17.24
N ARG A 173 28.57 5.81 18.53
CA ARG A 173 28.05 6.86 19.42
C ARG A 173 28.38 6.66 20.89
N TYR A 174 28.57 7.79 21.56
CA TYR A 174 28.55 7.89 23.01
C TYR A 174 27.12 7.92 23.55
N TYR A 175 26.91 7.13 24.58
CA TYR A 175 25.70 7.08 25.39
C TYR A 175 26.04 7.51 26.81
N TYR A 176 25.07 8.16 27.46
CA TYR A 176 25.25 8.78 28.76
C TYR A 176 24.20 8.21 29.72
N LEU A 177 24.65 7.57 30.79
CA LEU A 177 23.83 6.95 31.82
C LEU A 177 23.75 7.92 33.01
N ASN A 178 22.58 8.50 33.20
CA ASN A 178 22.31 9.34 34.35
C ASN A 178 21.75 8.48 35.49
N ILE A 179 22.60 8.23 36.48
CA ILE A 179 22.33 7.37 37.64
C ILE A 179 21.53 8.09 38.73
N ALA A 180 21.62 9.42 38.80
CA ALA A 180 21.02 10.23 39.86
C ALA A 180 19.55 10.61 39.61
N GLY A 181 18.95 10.17 38.49
CA GLY A 181 17.64 10.63 38.05
C GLY A 181 17.69 12.04 37.45
N MET A 182 16.52 12.63 37.15
CA MET A 182 16.49 14.00 36.58
C MET A 182 16.83 15.05 37.64
N THR A 183 18.05 15.58 37.58
CA THR A 183 18.44 16.83 38.23
C THR A 183 18.34 17.98 37.21
N GLU A 184 18.43 19.24 37.67
CA GLU A 184 18.52 20.41 36.78
C GLU A 184 19.71 20.33 35.79
N GLU A 185 20.72 19.51 36.09
CA GLU A 185 21.92 19.29 35.27
C GLU A 185 21.78 18.14 34.26
N SER A 186 20.66 17.42 34.24
CA SER A 186 20.44 16.28 33.34
C SER A 186 20.16 16.75 31.90
N GLN A 187 20.80 16.12 30.91
CA GLN A 187 20.58 16.46 29.51
C GLN A 187 19.44 15.66 28.88
N ASP A 188 18.77 16.26 27.88
CA ASP A 188 17.61 15.64 27.22
C ASP A 188 17.91 14.29 26.56
N PHE A 189 19.17 14.01 26.23
CA PHE A 189 19.62 12.76 25.61
C PHE A 189 20.15 11.72 26.61
N ASP A 190 20.14 12.01 27.91
CA ASP A 190 20.60 11.06 28.94
C ASP A 190 19.67 9.85 29.04
N ILE A 191 20.27 8.66 29.12
CA ILE A 191 19.57 7.44 29.52
C ILE A 191 19.40 7.47 31.03
N ARG A 192 18.15 7.60 31.47
CA ARG A 192 17.80 7.65 32.88
C ARG A 192 17.82 6.25 33.49
N VAL A 193 18.70 6.06 34.46
CA VAL A 193 18.79 4.85 35.27
C VAL A 193 18.00 5.11 36.55
N GLY A 194 16.90 4.39 36.74
CA GLY A 194 16.06 4.55 37.93
C GLY A 194 16.73 3.97 39.18
N GLU A 195 16.29 4.41 40.36
CA GLU A 195 16.82 3.91 41.64
C GLU A 195 16.59 2.41 41.85
N GLU A 196 15.61 1.83 41.15
CA GLU A 196 15.33 0.38 41.15
C GLU A 196 16.37 -0.43 40.38
N ILE A 197 17.23 0.22 39.60
CA ILE A 197 18.21 -0.43 38.75
C ILE A 197 19.53 -0.58 39.53
N SER A 198 20.00 -1.82 39.61
CA SER A 198 21.30 -2.18 40.18
C SER A 198 22.36 -2.34 39.09
N GLU A 199 21.95 -2.58 37.85
CA GLU A 199 22.85 -2.95 36.77
C GLU A 199 22.33 -2.49 35.39
N VAL A 200 23.22 -2.00 34.53
CA VAL A 200 22.95 -1.66 33.13
C VAL A 200 23.88 -2.47 32.25
N ARG A 201 23.29 -3.16 31.27
CA ARG A 201 23.99 -3.99 30.30
C ARG A 201 23.64 -3.60 28.87
N VAL A 202 24.56 -3.77 27.94
CA VAL A 202 24.31 -3.65 26.50
C VAL A 202 24.22 -5.04 25.88
N GLY A 203 23.18 -5.29 25.10
CA GLY A 203 22.90 -6.60 24.51
C GLY A 203 21.62 -7.24 25.06
N THR A 204 21.40 -8.51 24.75
CA THR A 204 20.20 -9.25 25.12
C THR A 204 20.28 -9.82 26.54
N LYS A 205 19.17 -10.36 27.03
CA LYS A 205 19.12 -11.04 28.34
C LYS A 205 20.03 -12.28 28.42
N SER A 206 20.20 -12.99 27.31
CA SER A 206 21.05 -14.18 27.24
C SER A 206 22.52 -13.84 27.04
N GLU A 207 22.82 -12.78 26.28
CA GLU A 207 24.18 -12.38 25.94
C GLU A 207 24.28 -10.86 25.97
N SER A 208 25.09 -10.34 26.89
CA SER A 208 25.25 -8.90 27.11
C SER A 208 26.57 -8.53 27.79
N ILE A 209 26.97 -7.28 27.59
CA ILE A 209 28.16 -6.63 28.17
C ILE A 209 27.73 -5.77 29.36
N LEU A 210 28.39 -5.94 30.50
CA LEU A 210 28.19 -5.07 31.67
C LEU A 210 28.76 -3.67 31.39
N ILE A 211 27.93 -2.64 31.53
CA ILE A 211 28.33 -1.24 31.38
C ILE A 211 28.36 -0.54 32.73
N TRP A 212 27.35 -0.80 33.56
CA TRP A 212 27.26 -0.18 34.87
C TRP A 212 26.72 -1.14 35.92
N GLU A 213 27.33 -1.16 37.10
CA GLU A 213 26.84 -1.80 38.31
C GLU A 213 26.95 -0.85 39.51
N ARG A 214 25.96 -0.91 40.41
CA ARG A 214 25.94 -0.08 41.62
C ARG A 214 27.16 -0.35 42.50
N GLY A 215 27.92 0.71 42.78
CA GLY A 215 29.10 0.65 43.65
C GLY A 215 30.39 0.26 42.94
N MET A 216 30.35 0.05 41.61
CA MET A 216 31.55 -0.07 40.80
C MET A 216 32.13 1.32 40.51
N GLU A 217 33.46 1.43 40.56
CA GLU A 217 34.19 2.65 40.19
C GLU A 217 34.55 2.61 38.69
N TYR A 218 34.49 3.76 38.03
CA TYR A 218 34.86 3.90 36.63
C TYR A 218 36.02 4.88 36.49
N PRO A 219 36.85 4.75 35.43
CA PRO A 219 37.87 5.73 35.12
C PRO A 219 37.27 7.14 34.98
N PRO A 220 37.93 8.19 35.48
CA PRO A 220 37.47 9.55 35.26
C PRO A 220 37.50 9.89 33.77
N ALA A 221 36.49 10.64 33.33
CA ALA A 221 36.44 11.14 31.97
C ALA A 221 37.55 12.16 31.71
N SER A 222 37.99 12.26 30.45
CA SER A 222 38.95 13.28 30.04
C SER A 222 38.28 14.65 29.88
N GLU A 223 39.05 15.74 29.96
CA GLU A 223 38.55 17.10 29.71
C GLU A 223 37.87 17.27 28.34
N GLU A 224 38.24 16.47 27.34
CA GLU A 224 37.55 16.48 26.05
C GLU A 224 36.15 15.86 26.14
N MET A 225 36.01 14.78 26.90
CA MET A 225 34.74 14.10 27.12
C MET A 225 33.78 14.95 27.94
N GLU A 226 34.28 15.62 28.98
CA GLU A 226 33.53 16.61 29.75
C GLU A 226 32.99 17.72 28.87
N ARG A 227 33.87 18.35 28.06
CA ARG A 227 33.43 19.38 27.10
C ARG A 227 32.45 18.84 26.07
N ARG A 228 32.61 17.58 25.62
CA ARG A 228 31.68 16.96 24.66
C ARG A 228 30.30 16.76 25.26
N TYR A 229 30.23 16.39 26.53
CA TYR A 229 28.98 16.30 27.26
C TYR A 229 28.34 17.69 27.40
N GLU A 230 29.05 18.68 27.95
CA GLU A 230 28.53 20.02 28.23
C GLU A 230 28.00 20.77 26.99
N ASN A 231 28.66 20.64 25.85
CA ASN A 231 28.27 21.38 24.64
C ASN A 231 26.99 20.84 23.99
N GLY A 232 26.51 19.67 24.42
CA GLY A 232 25.50 18.90 23.70
C GLY A 232 25.97 18.57 22.28
N TRP A 233 25.21 17.77 21.54
CA TRP A 233 25.49 17.59 20.10
C TRP A 233 25.17 18.91 19.35
N ARG A 234 26.17 19.78 19.20
CA ARG A 234 26.21 20.91 18.24
C ARG A 234 27.24 20.65 17.14
#